data_AF-R1FD19-F1
#
_entry.id   AF-R1FD19-F1
#
_cell.length_a   1.000
_cell.length_b   1.000
_cell.length_c   1.000
_cell.angle_alpha   90.00
_cell.angle_beta   90.00
_cell.angle_gamma   90.00
#
_symmetry.space_group_name_H-M   'P 1'
#
loop_
_entity.id
_entity.type
_entity.pdbx_description
1 polymer ?
#
loop_
_entity_poly.entity_id
_entity_poly.type
_entity_poly.pdbx_seq_one_letter_code
_entity_poly.pdbx_strand_id
1 'polypeptide(L)'
;MSISVTHRGGMNYDALSQFLGKHLQEHGDDILRMKGIVATNRGAGQTPRAALYEKLCFQGIHGSFEGDVIGTYAAEEALESRIVFIGRDLDAEALQNGFLACAE
;
A
#
# COMPACT_ATOMS: atom_id res chain seq x y z
N MET A 1 0.48 19.32 1.51
CA MET A 1 1.57 18.66 0.77
C MET A 1 1.11 17.27 0.36
N SER A 2 1.63 16.72 -0.73
CA SER A 2 1.37 15.34 -1.13
C SER A 2 2.68 14.63 -1.42
N ILE A 3 2.79 13.37 -0.98
CA ILE A 3 3.94 12.51 -1.22
C ILE A 3 3.43 11.23 -1.87
N SER A 4 4.01 10.89 -3.01
CA SER A 4 3.71 9.64 -3.71
C SER A 4 4.94 8.76 -3.73
N VAL A 5 4.76 7.49 -3.40
CA VAL A 5 5.82 6.47 -3.43
C VAL A 5 5.38 5.38 -4.37
N THR A 6 6.30 4.89 -5.20
CA THR A 6 6.05 3.82 -6.15
C THR A 6 7.17 2.80 -6.07
N HIS A 7 6.79 1.54 -6.02
CA HIS A 7 7.66 0.38 -5.97
C HIS A 7 7.24 -0.60 -7.06
N ARG A 8 8.21 -1.10 -7.82
CA ARG A 8 7.97 -2.13 -8.84
C ARG A 8 8.20 -3.50 -8.21
N GLY A 9 7.13 -4.10 -7.71
CA GLY A 9 7.19 -5.39 -7.03
C GLY A 9 5.96 -5.69 -6.17
N GLY A 10 5.96 -6.91 -5.64
CA GLY A 10 5.02 -7.34 -4.61
C GLY A 10 5.29 -6.65 -3.29
N MET A 11 4.24 -6.53 -2.49
CA MET A 11 4.28 -5.93 -1.16
C MET A 11 3.67 -6.90 -0.16
N ASN A 12 4.32 -6.99 0.99
CA ASN A 12 3.81 -7.76 2.11
C ASN A 12 2.66 -6.98 2.76
N TYR A 13 1.44 -7.51 2.63
CA TYR A 13 0.24 -6.87 3.14
C TYR A 13 0.27 -6.70 4.67
N ASP A 14 0.80 -7.68 5.40
CA ASP A 14 0.83 -7.65 6.86
C ASP A 14 1.80 -6.55 7.34
N ALA A 15 2.99 -6.50 6.76
CA ALA A 15 3.98 -5.44 7.03
C ALA A 15 3.42 -4.05 6.67
N LEU A 16 2.78 -3.91 5.52
CA LEU A 16 2.17 -2.66 5.09
C LEU A 16 1.04 -2.21 6.02
N SER A 17 0.17 -3.14 6.42
CA SER A 17 -0.93 -2.89 7.35
C SER A 17 -0.41 -2.41 8.71
N GLN A 18 0.63 -3.07 9.24
CA GLN A 18 1.27 -2.68 10.49
C GLN A 18 1.93 -1.31 10.39
N PHE A 19 2.69 -1.06 9.31
CA PHE A 19 3.32 0.23 9.07
C PHE A 19 2.30 1.36 8.99
N LEU A 20 1.26 1.21 8.16
CA LEU A 20 0.22 2.22 8.00
C LEU A 20 -0.56 2.45 9.29
N GLY A 21 -0.91 1.39 10.02
CA GLY A 21 -1.61 1.50 11.30
C GLY A 21 -0.79 2.25 12.34
N LYS A 22 0.51 1.95 12.45
CA LYS A 22 1.42 2.65 13.35
C LYS A 22 1.60 4.12 12.94
N HIS A 23 1.84 4.37 11.66
CA HIS A 23 2.07 5.71 11.15
C HIS A 23 0.81 6.60 11.27
N LEU A 24 -0.39 6.04 11.05
CA LEU A 24 -1.65 6.74 11.31
C LEU A 24 -1.90 6.99 12.80
N GLN A 25 -1.43 6.13 13.70
CA GLN A 25 -1.54 6.37 15.14
C GLN A 25 -0.60 7.50 15.59
N GLU A 26 0.61 7.59 15.02
CA GLU A 26 1.61 8.60 15.36
C GLU A 26 1.35 9.95 14.67
N HIS A 27 0.88 9.94 13.41
CA HIS A 27 0.77 11.12 12.54
C HIS A 27 -0.63 11.30 11.91
N GLY A 28 -1.67 10.68 12.46
CA GLY A 28 -3.02 10.66 11.88
C GLY A 28 -3.69 12.03 11.76
N ASP A 29 -3.32 13.00 12.61
CA ASP A 29 -3.82 14.38 12.55
C ASP A 29 -3.29 15.15 11.33
N ASP A 30 -2.08 14.80 10.91
CA ASP A 30 -1.38 15.40 9.79
C ASP A 30 -1.77 14.76 8.45
N ILE A 31 -2.13 13.47 8.47
CA ILE A 31 -2.59 12.72 7.29
C ILE A 31 -4.09 12.96 7.06
N LEU A 32 -4.38 13.83 6.10
CA LEU A 32 -5.76 14.13 5.69
C LEU A 32 -6.39 13.00 4.85
N ARG A 33 -5.59 12.40 3.98
CA ARG A 33 -6.03 11.29 3.11
C ARG A 33 -4.82 10.47 2.67
N MET A 34 -5.02 9.16 2.58
CA MET A 34 -4.10 8.29 1.86
C MET A 34 -4.85 7.37 0.90
N LYS A 35 -4.21 7.03 -0.21
CA LYS A 35 -4.70 6.02 -1.15
C LYS A 35 -3.52 5.22 -1.68
N GLY A 36 -3.68 3.92 -1.82
CA GLY A 36 -2.66 3.09 -2.44
C GLY A 36 -3.25 1.90 -3.18
N ILE A 37 -2.47 1.40 -4.12
CA ILE A 37 -2.73 0.16 -4.84
C ILE A 37 -1.47 -0.64 -4.71
N VAL A 38 -1.55 -1.84 -4.14
CA VAL A 38 -0.39 -2.71 -3.94
C VAL A 38 -0.66 -4.08 -4.54
N ALA A 39 0.40 -4.66 -5.08
CA ALA A 39 0.42 -6.06 -5.48
C ALA A 39 0.71 -6.92 -4.26
N THR A 40 -0.20 -7.84 -3.90
CA THR A 40 0.02 -8.75 -2.76
C THR A 40 -0.31 -10.19 -3.15
N ASN A 41 0.44 -11.15 -2.61
CA ASN A 41 0.25 -12.58 -2.86
C ASN A 41 -0.80 -13.24 -1.93
N ARG A 42 -1.48 -12.47 -1.08
CA ARG A 42 -2.34 -12.98 0.01
C ARG A 42 -3.45 -13.94 -0.46
N GLY A 43 -4.01 -13.77 -1.65
CA GLY A 43 -5.04 -14.64 -2.23
C GLY A 43 -4.55 -15.71 -3.21
N ALA A 44 -3.24 -15.83 -3.42
CA ALA A 44 -2.65 -16.86 -4.30
C ALA A 44 -2.98 -18.31 -3.87
N GLY A 45 -3.54 -18.51 -2.67
CA GLY A 45 -4.05 -19.80 -2.22
C GLY A 45 -5.35 -20.27 -2.91
N GLN A 46 -6.08 -19.39 -3.60
CA GLN A 46 -7.35 -19.73 -4.29
C GLN A 46 -7.38 -19.32 -5.78
N THR A 47 -6.37 -18.60 -6.27
CA THR A 47 -6.30 -18.13 -7.66
C THR A 47 -5.58 -19.16 -8.54
N PRO A 48 -6.05 -19.44 -9.77
CA PRO A 48 -5.31 -20.26 -10.71
C PRO A 48 -3.89 -19.73 -10.90
N ARG A 49 -2.92 -20.65 -11.05
CA ARG A 49 -1.46 -20.48 -11.15
C ARG A 49 -0.95 -19.39 -12.10
N ALA A 50 -1.83 -18.79 -12.91
CA ALA A 50 -1.57 -17.69 -13.84
C ALA A 50 -1.67 -16.28 -13.23
N ALA A 51 -2.24 -16.12 -12.02
CA ALA A 51 -2.31 -14.85 -11.30
C ALA A 51 -1.72 -15.02 -9.90
N LEU A 52 -0.42 -14.77 -9.78
CA LEU A 52 0.35 -14.90 -8.53
C LEU A 52 0.10 -13.74 -7.53
N TYR A 53 -0.46 -12.62 -8.01
CA TYR A 53 -0.65 -11.40 -7.21
C TYR A 53 -2.04 -10.78 -7.43
N GLU A 54 -2.62 -10.28 -6.34
CA GLU A 54 -3.86 -9.50 -6.31
C GLU A 54 -3.57 -8.00 -6.26
N LYS A 55 -4.43 -7.23 -6.91
CA LYS A 55 -4.47 -5.76 -6.84
C LYS A 55 -5.31 -5.36 -5.65
N LEU A 56 -4.65 -5.03 -4.55
CA LEU A 56 -5.32 -4.49 -3.37
C LEU A 56 -5.32 -2.96 -3.44
N CYS A 57 -6.50 -2.36 -3.56
CA CYS A 57 -6.67 -0.92 -3.45
C CYS A 57 -7.09 -0.59 -2.01
N PHE A 58 -6.41 0.36 -1.38
CA PHE A 58 -6.79 0.85 -0.06
C PHE A 58 -6.89 2.36 -0.03
N GLN A 59 -7.74 2.84 0.86
CA GLN A 59 -7.93 4.25 1.16
C GLN A 59 -8.01 4.44 2.65
N GLY A 60 -7.42 5.53 3.15
CA GLY A 60 -7.48 5.90 4.55
C GLY A 60 -7.79 7.38 4.76
N ILE A 61 -8.57 7.64 5.80
CA ILE A 61 -9.06 8.96 6.19
C ILE A 61 -9.12 8.98 7.72
N HIS A 62 -8.57 10.04 8.36
CA HIS A 62 -8.72 10.31 9.80
C HIS A 62 -8.45 9.09 10.71
N GLY A 63 -7.34 8.38 10.50
CA GLY A 63 -6.92 7.27 11.37
C GLY A 63 -7.56 5.91 11.09
N SER A 64 -8.42 5.80 10.08
CA SER A 64 -8.96 4.52 9.60
C SER A 64 -8.51 4.26 8.18
N PHE A 65 -8.29 2.99 7.84
CA PHE A 65 -8.06 2.59 6.45
C PHE A 65 -8.82 1.31 6.11
N GLU A 66 -9.30 1.25 4.88
CA GLU A 66 -10.06 0.15 4.33
C GLU A 66 -9.41 -0.25 3.02
N GLY A 67 -9.33 -1.56 2.76
CA GLY A 67 -8.72 -2.13 1.57
C GLY A 67 -9.63 -3.15 0.92
N ASP A 68 -9.73 -3.09 -0.40
CA ASP A 68 -10.56 -3.98 -1.22
C ASP A 68 -9.76 -4.51 -2.42
N VAL A 69 -10.03 -5.75 -2.81
CA VAL A 69 -9.35 -6.38 -3.94
C VAL A 69 -10.06 -5.96 -5.22
N ILE A 70 -9.39 -5.15 -6.03
CA ILE A 70 -9.94 -4.60 -7.26
C ILE A 70 -9.63 -5.45 -8.50
N GLY A 71 -8.87 -6.52 -8.34
CA GLY A 71 -8.54 -7.46 -9.41
C GLY A 71 -7.26 -8.24 -9.15
N THR A 72 -6.74 -8.87 -10.19
CA THR A 72 -5.47 -9.62 -10.16
C THR A 72 -4.50 -9.08 -11.21
N TYR A 73 -3.21 -9.34 -11.00
CA TYR A 73 -2.19 -9.13 -12.01
C TYR A 73 -2.07 -10.38 -12.89
N ALA A 74 -1.95 -10.18 -14.21
CA ALA A 74 -1.60 -11.27 -15.12
C ALA A 74 -0.12 -11.64 -14.98
N ALA A 75 0.26 -12.86 -15.37
CA ALA A 75 1.64 -13.34 -15.29
C ALA A 75 2.68 -12.46 -16.01
N GLU A 76 2.26 -11.75 -17.06
CA GLU A 76 3.11 -10.87 -17.88
C GLU A 76 2.97 -9.39 -17.52
N GLU A 77 2.09 -9.06 -16.56
CA GLU A 77 1.85 -7.67 -16.16
C GLU A 77 2.91 -7.20 -15.17
N ALA A 78 3.42 -5.98 -15.36
CA ALA A 78 4.37 -5.39 -14.43
C ALA A 78 3.71 -5.14 -13.07
N LEU A 79 4.22 -5.81 -12.03
CA LEU A 79 3.79 -5.56 -10.65
C LEU A 79 4.22 -4.16 -10.25
N GLU A 80 3.24 -3.31 -9.98
CA GLU A 80 3.48 -1.95 -9.50
C GLU A 80 2.61 -1.70 -8.28
N SER A 81 3.28 -1.27 -7.23
CA SER A 81 2.73 -0.91 -5.94
C SER A 81 2.96 0.57 -5.71
N ARG A 82 1.90 1.33 -5.48
CA ARG A 82 1.95 2.79 -5.34
C ARG A 82 1.08 3.25 -4.19
N ILE A 83 1.53 4.28 -3.50
CA ILE A 83 0.79 4.93 -2.43
C ILE A 83 0.95 6.43 -2.53
N VAL A 84 -0.10 7.16 -2.18
CA VAL A 84 -0.08 8.61 -2.06
C VAL A 84 -0.61 9.01 -0.69
N PHE A 85 0.13 9.87 -0.02
CA PHE A 85 -0.21 10.51 1.24
C PHE A 85 -0.48 11.98 0.99
N ILE A 86 -1.55 12.51 1.56
CA ILE A 86 -1.96 13.90 1.43
C ILE A 86 -2.18 14.44 2.84
N GLY A 87 -1.48 15.52 3.18
CA GLY A 87 -1.42 15.98 4.56
C GLY A 87 -0.62 17.25 4.77
N ARG A 88 -0.40 17.57 6.05
CA ARG A 88 0.46 18.65 6.54
C ARG A 88 1.70 18.00 7.17
N ASP A 89 2.83 18.71 7.19
CA ASP A 89 4.09 18.27 7.84
C ASP A 89 4.50 16.80 7.59
N LEU A 90 4.31 16.32 6.37
CA LEU A 90 4.56 14.92 6.06
C LEU A 90 6.07 14.65 5.89
N ASP A 91 6.60 13.69 6.63
CA ASP A 91 7.98 13.25 6.50
C ASP A 91 8.15 12.31 5.29
N ALA A 92 8.64 12.88 4.18
CA ALA A 92 8.77 12.16 2.93
C ALA A 92 9.79 11.01 2.98
N GLU A 93 10.83 11.12 3.78
CA GLU A 93 11.83 10.04 3.92
C GLU A 93 11.27 8.88 4.74
N ALA A 94 10.62 9.15 5.88
CA ALA A 94 10.01 8.14 6.71
C ALA A 94 8.90 7.40 5.96
N LEU A 95 8.06 8.11 5.22
CA LEU A 95 6.99 7.52 4.40
C LEU A 95 7.55 6.66 3.26
N GLN A 96 8.59 7.11 2.58
CA GLN A 96 9.24 6.34 1.52
C GLN A 96 9.92 5.10 2.06
N ASN A 97 10.74 5.25 3.10
CA ASN A 97 11.48 4.13 3.69
C ASN A 97 10.55 3.10 4.32
N GLY A 98 9.51 3.55 5.03
CA GLY A 98 8.52 2.65 5.63
C GLY A 98 7.73 1.87 4.59
N PHE A 99 7.32 2.51 3.49
CA PHE A 99 6.68 1.82 2.37
C PHE A 99 7.62 0.83 1.69
N LEU A 100 8.85 1.25 1.35
CA LEU A 100 9.83 0.39 0.69
C LEU A 100 10.30 -0.78 1.56
N ALA A 101 10.30 -0.63 2.89
CA ALA A 101 10.58 -1.70 3.83
C ALA A 101 9.49 -2.82 3.82
N CYS A 102 8.33 -2.53 3.25
CA CYS A 102 7.24 -3.49 3.10
C CYS A 102 7.24 -4.21 1.73
N ALA A 103 8.23 -3.94 0.88
CA ALA A 103 8.43 -4.69 -0.36
C ALA A 103 8.80 -6.16 -0.06
N GLU A 104 8.26 -7.10 -0.85
CA GLU A 104 8.63 -8.53 -0.79
C GLU A 104 9.97 -8.85 -1.47
#